data_AF-A0A2T0KSG7-F1
#
_entry.id   AF-A0A2T0KSG7-F1
#
_cell.length_a   1.000
_cell.length_b   1.000
_cell.length_c   1.000
_cell.angle_alpha   90.00
_cell.angle_beta   90.00
_cell.angle_gamma   90.00
#
_symmetry.space_group_name_H-M   'P 1'
#
loop_
_entity.id
_entity.type
_entity.pdbx_description
1 polymer ?
#
loop_
_entity_poly.entity_id
_entity_poly.type
_entity_poly.pdbx_seq_one_letter_code
_entity_poly.pdbx_strand_id
1 'polypeptide(L)'
;MALSSPDQAAVVKASLDAFFGLTGKIFEGAEKLAALNLQVVRAALAEAQENMTKAPGTTDPLQWFALQSGLTGPFAEKSLSYGRQVFDIASTTQAELTQFAQAQYERHNARVQAFVEEAAKNAPAGSEAAIAAWKSAISATSTLYETLQKTGQQAVQAAESNFNSVTATASKAARRAEQVPVAAGAKG
;
A
#
# COMPACT_ATOMS: atom_id res chain seq x y z
N MET A 1 34.51 24.12 -10.00
CA MET A 1 33.99 24.95 -8.89
C MET A 1 33.53 24.01 -7.79
N ALA A 2 34.17 24.05 -6.62
CA ALA A 2 33.69 23.33 -5.44
C ALA A 2 32.38 23.99 -4.97
N LEU A 3 31.35 23.19 -4.66
CA LEU A 3 30.09 23.65 -4.09
C LEU A 3 30.40 24.50 -2.85
N SER A 4 29.92 25.74 -2.86
CA SER A 4 30.16 26.68 -1.77
C SER A 4 29.49 26.18 -0.47
N SER A 5 30.02 26.54 0.70
CA SER A 5 29.53 26.06 2.01
C SER A 5 28.00 26.20 2.24
N PRO A 6 27.31 27.24 1.74
CA PRO A 6 25.84 27.35 1.81
C PRO A 6 25.11 26.24 1.04
N ASP A 7 25.64 25.82 -0.10
CA ASP A 7 25.04 24.76 -0.94
C ASP A 7 25.13 23.39 -0.24
N GLN A 8 26.22 23.12 0.47
CA GLN A 8 26.37 21.88 1.24
C GLN A 8 25.36 21.79 2.40
N ALA A 9 25.16 22.90 3.13
CA ALA A 9 24.18 22.95 4.21
C ALA A 9 22.74 22.74 3.70
N ALA A 10 22.41 23.30 2.53
CA ALA A 10 21.11 23.10 1.89
C ALA A 10 20.89 21.65 1.43
N VAL A 11 21.92 20.98 0.91
CA VAL A 11 21.87 19.55 0.52
C VAL A 11 21.66 18.67 1.75
N VAL A 12 22.44 18.88 2.83
CA VAL A 12 22.29 18.12 4.08
C VAL A 12 20.89 18.30 4.67
N LYS A 13 20.38 19.53 4.69
CA LYS A 13 19.02 19.82 5.16
C LYS A 13 17.96 19.10 4.32
N ALA A 14 18.07 19.15 3.00
CA ALA A 14 17.14 18.46 2.10
C ALA A 14 17.15 16.94 2.33
N SER A 15 18.33 16.34 2.57
CA SER A 15 18.44 14.91 2.91
C SER A 15 17.81 14.56 4.26
N LEU A 16 17.92 15.44 5.27
CA LEU A 16 17.27 15.24 6.57
C LEU A 16 15.75 15.39 6.47
N ASP A 17 15.26 16.42 5.78
CA ASP A 17 13.83 16.62 5.54
C ASP A 17 13.25 15.44 4.74
N ALA A 18 14.02 14.89 3.77
CA ALA A 18 13.68 13.67 3.05
C ALA A 18 13.56 12.45 3.96
N PHE A 19 14.56 12.25 4.82
CA PHE A 19 14.59 11.14 5.77
C PHE A 19 13.42 11.20 6.76
N PHE A 20 13.22 12.33 7.43
CA PHE A 20 12.15 12.48 8.42
C PHE A 20 10.76 12.41 7.78
N GLY A 21 10.57 12.95 6.57
CA GLY A 21 9.32 12.82 5.82
C GLY A 21 8.99 11.37 5.50
N LEU A 22 9.98 10.61 5.00
CA LEU A 22 9.82 9.19 4.66
C LEU A 22 9.55 8.33 5.90
N THR A 23 10.33 8.53 6.96
CA THR A 23 10.14 7.85 8.24
C THR A 23 8.76 8.15 8.82
N GLY A 24 8.30 9.41 8.78
CA GLY A 24 6.96 9.79 9.21
C GLY A 24 5.85 9.01 8.49
N LYS A 25 5.96 8.83 7.17
CA LYS A 25 4.98 8.04 6.39
C LYS A 25 4.98 6.56 6.72
N ILE A 26 6.14 5.98 7.02
CA ILE A 26 6.23 4.59 7.49
C ILE A 26 5.56 4.44 8.86
N PHE A 27 5.79 5.38 9.78
CA PHE A 27 5.13 5.39 11.09
C PHE A 27 3.62 5.55 10.97
N GLU A 28 3.12 6.42 10.09
CA GLU A 28 1.69 6.59 9.82
C GLU A 28 1.04 5.27 9.33
N GLY A 29 1.73 4.53 8.46
CA GLY A 29 1.28 3.20 8.03
C GLY A 29 1.23 2.18 9.18
N ALA A 30 2.24 2.19 10.06
CA ALA A 30 2.27 1.33 11.24
C ALA A 30 1.15 1.68 12.25
N GLU A 31 0.86 2.96 12.45
CA GLU A 31 -0.24 3.44 13.28
C GLU A 31 -1.60 2.96 12.73
N LYS A 32 -1.82 3.10 11.43
CA LYS A 32 -3.04 2.59 10.75
C LYS A 32 -3.19 1.08 10.95
N LEU A 33 -2.11 0.31 10.85
CA LEU A 33 -2.13 -1.14 11.07
C LEU A 33 -2.42 -1.50 12.54
N ALA A 34 -1.82 -0.79 13.49
CA ALA A 34 -2.09 -1.00 14.92
C ALA A 34 -3.55 -0.67 15.27
N ALA A 35 -4.07 0.45 14.76
CA ALA A 35 -5.45 0.86 14.93
C ALA A 35 -6.43 -0.20 14.37
N LEU A 36 -6.12 -0.75 13.19
CA LEU A 36 -6.89 -1.83 12.58
C LEU A 36 -6.93 -3.08 13.47
N ASN A 37 -5.77 -3.53 13.98
CA ASN A 37 -5.71 -4.69 14.89
C ASN A 37 -6.55 -4.47 16.15
N LEU A 38 -6.49 -3.26 16.73
CA LEU A 38 -7.29 -2.93 17.91
C LEU A 38 -8.80 -2.95 17.60
N GLN A 39 -9.20 -2.47 16.41
CA GLN A 39 -10.59 -2.52 15.96
C GLN A 39 -11.09 -3.97 15.83
N VAL A 40 -10.27 -4.86 15.24
CA VAL A 40 -10.60 -6.29 15.10
C VAL A 40 -10.76 -6.94 16.48
N VAL A 41 -9.85 -6.69 17.42
CA VAL A 41 -9.94 -7.22 18.79
C VAL A 41 -11.20 -6.74 19.51
N ARG A 42 -11.55 -5.44 19.37
CA ARG A 42 -12.78 -4.89 19.96
C ARG A 42 -14.03 -5.52 19.37
N ALA A 43 -14.07 -5.72 18.05
CA ALA A 43 -15.18 -6.39 17.38
C ALA A 43 -15.33 -7.84 17.85
N ALA A 44 -14.22 -8.59 17.92
CA ALA A 44 -14.21 -9.96 18.40
C ALA A 44 -14.70 -10.09 19.85
N LEU A 45 -14.33 -9.14 20.72
CA LEU A 45 -14.80 -9.12 22.11
C LEU A 45 -16.30 -8.82 22.22
N ALA A 46 -16.80 -7.85 21.44
CA ALA A 46 -18.23 -7.53 21.40
C ALA A 46 -19.06 -8.72 20.89
N GLU A 47 -18.58 -9.41 19.85
CA GLU A 47 -19.21 -10.62 19.34
C GLU A 47 -19.17 -11.78 20.33
N ALA A 48 -18.08 -11.95 21.07
CA ALA A 48 -18.00 -12.97 22.13
C ALA A 48 -19.03 -12.70 23.24
N GLN A 49 -19.18 -11.43 23.66
CA GLN A 49 -20.19 -11.03 24.62
C GLN A 49 -21.61 -11.29 24.10
N GLU A 50 -21.88 -10.90 22.84
CA GLU A 50 -23.17 -11.13 22.19
C GLU A 50 -23.49 -12.63 22.08
N ASN A 51 -22.53 -13.45 21.66
CA ASN A 51 -22.69 -14.90 21.57
C ASN A 51 -22.95 -15.54 22.93
N MET A 52 -22.28 -15.07 24.00
CA MET A 52 -22.58 -15.52 25.36
C MET A 52 -23.98 -15.12 25.84
N THR A 53 -24.49 -13.96 25.41
CA THR A 53 -25.84 -13.50 25.77
C THR A 53 -26.95 -14.14 24.95
N LYS A 54 -26.64 -14.57 23.72
CA LYS A 54 -27.57 -15.23 22.78
C LYS A 54 -27.56 -16.75 22.89
N ALA A 55 -26.54 -17.34 23.49
CA ALA A 55 -26.54 -18.75 23.83
C ALA A 55 -27.71 -18.98 24.82
N PRO A 56 -28.76 -19.74 24.45
CA PRO A 56 -29.70 -20.21 25.44
C PRO A 56 -28.88 -21.05 26.44
N GLY A 57 -29.29 -21.08 27.72
CA GLY A 57 -28.61 -21.89 28.74
C GLY A 57 -28.75 -23.39 28.49
N THR A 58 -28.31 -23.89 27.34
CA THR A 58 -28.44 -25.26 26.88
C THR A 58 -27.22 -26.04 27.35
N THR A 59 -27.47 -26.96 28.26
CA THR A 59 -26.53 -27.92 28.84
C THR A 59 -26.13 -29.03 27.84
N ASP A 60 -26.43 -28.88 26.55
CA ASP A 60 -26.33 -29.93 25.54
C ASP A 60 -25.15 -29.70 24.58
N PRO A 61 -24.07 -30.51 24.66
CA PRO A 61 -22.85 -30.35 23.85
C PRO A 61 -23.09 -30.46 22.34
N LEU A 62 -24.16 -31.11 21.89
CA LEU A 62 -24.46 -31.30 20.47
C LEU A 62 -24.96 -30.02 19.78
N GLN A 63 -25.57 -29.08 20.51
CA GLN A 63 -26.01 -27.80 19.94
C GLN A 63 -24.85 -26.81 19.73
N TRP A 64 -23.74 -26.97 20.46
CA TRP A 64 -22.51 -26.18 20.24
C TRP A 64 -21.91 -26.40 18.85
N PHE A 65 -21.98 -27.62 18.32
CA PHE A 65 -21.52 -27.94 16.97
C PHE A 65 -22.42 -27.35 15.88
N ALA A 66 -23.72 -27.16 16.16
CA ALA A 66 -24.65 -26.48 15.26
C ALA A 66 -24.42 -24.95 15.21
N LEU A 67 -23.88 -24.35 16.28
CA LEU A 67 -23.41 -22.96 16.26
C LEU A 67 -22.13 -22.80 15.42
N GLN A 68 -21.24 -23.80 15.45
CA GLN A 68 -19.98 -23.78 14.69
C GLN A 68 -20.16 -23.74 13.17
N SER A 69 -21.19 -24.43 12.63
CA SER A 69 -21.46 -24.41 11.18
C SER A 69 -21.92 -23.04 10.66
N GLY A 70 -22.54 -22.22 11.51
CA GLY A 70 -22.92 -20.84 11.21
C GLY A 70 -21.80 -19.79 11.38
N LEU A 71 -20.66 -20.17 11.98
CA LEU A 71 -19.53 -19.26 12.26
C LEU A 71 -18.45 -19.27 11.16
N THR A 72 -18.41 -20.28 10.29
CA THR A 72 -17.38 -20.41 9.25
C THR A 72 -17.53 -19.38 8.13
N GLY A 73 -18.76 -19.05 7.72
CA GLY A 73 -19.06 -17.98 6.76
C GLY A 73 -18.57 -16.61 7.25
N PRO A 74 -19.01 -16.13 8.43
CA PRO A 74 -18.56 -14.88 9.01
C PRO A 74 -17.05 -14.80 9.22
N PHE A 75 -16.39 -15.90 9.58
CA PHE A 75 -14.94 -15.93 9.75
C PHE A 75 -14.18 -15.75 8.42
N ALA A 76 -14.63 -16.42 7.35
CA ALA A 76 -14.04 -16.28 6.03
C ALA A 76 -14.20 -14.84 5.49
N GLU A 77 -15.39 -14.25 5.63
CA GLU A 77 -15.65 -12.86 5.22
C GLU A 77 -14.83 -11.85 6.03
N LYS A 78 -14.72 -12.04 7.35
CA LYS A 78 -13.89 -11.17 8.22
C LYS A 78 -12.41 -11.27 7.90
N SER A 79 -11.90 -12.48 7.64
CA SER A 79 -10.51 -12.69 7.26
C SER A 79 -10.18 -12.03 5.92
N LEU A 80 -11.10 -12.11 4.97
CA LEU A 80 -10.99 -11.46 3.67
C LEU A 80 -11.05 -9.92 3.80
N SER A 81 -11.95 -9.41 4.64
CA SER A 81 -12.05 -7.98 4.95
C SER A 81 -10.79 -7.45 5.63
N TYR A 82 -10.24 -8.18 6.60
CA TYR A 82 -8.99 -7.82 7.26
C TYR A 82 -7.82 -7.81 6.26
N GLY A 83 -7.70 -8.85 5.43
CA GLY A 83 -6.68 -8.92 4.38
C GLY A 83 -6.78 -7.75 3.39
N ARG A 84 -8.00 -7.34 3.05
CA ARG A 84 -8.26 -6.16 2.22
C ARG A 84 -7.81 -4.87 2.89
N GLN A 85 -8.17 -4.66 4.14
CA GLN A 85 -7.80 -3.46 4.88
C GLN A 85 -6.27 -3.36 5.09
N VAL A 86 -5.60 -4.49 5.34
CA VAL A 86 -4.13 -4.55 5.37
C VAL A 86 -3.52 -4.21 4.02
N PHE A 87 -4.08 -4.76 2.93
CA PHE A 87 -3.64 -4.44 1.57
C PHE A 87 -3.80 -2.94 1.26
N ASP A 88 -4.95 -2.35 1.60
CA ASP A 88 -5.24 -0.93 1.38
C ASP A 88 -4.28 -0.02 2.17
N ILE A 89 -3.94 -0.37 3.42
CA ILE A 89 -2.94 0.36 4.21
C ILE A 89 -1.56 0.29 3.54
N ALA A 90 -1.15 -0.89 3.10
CA ALA A 90 0.14 -1.10 2.47
C ALA A 90 0.25 -0.37 1.12
N SER A 91 -0.77 -0.45 0.27
CA SER A 91 -0.80 0.20 -1.04
C SER A 91 -0.85 1.72 -0.91
N THR A 92 -1.63 2.26 0.03
CA THR A 92 -1.68 3.70 0.31
C THR A 92 -0.34 4.21 0.82
N THR A 93 0.30 3.48 1.76
CA THR A 93 1.62 3.84 2.29
C THR A 93 2.66 3.85 1.16
N GLN A 94 2.66 2.84 0.29
CA GLN A 94 3.54 2.79 -0.87
C GLN A 94 3.30 3.96 -1.83
N ALA A 95 2.04 4.32 -2.09
CA ALA A 95 1.68 5.44 -2.95
C ALA A 95 2.18 6.78 -2.37
N GLU A 96 2.03 7.00 -1.07
CA GLU A 96 2.53 8.20 -0.38
C GLU A 96 4.06 8.28 -0.41
N LEU A 97 4.77 7.18 -0.20
CA LEU A 97 6.24 7.11 -0.33
C LEU A 97 6.68 7.41 -1.77
N THR A 98 5.95 6.88 -2.75
CA THR A 98 6.20 7.15 -4.16
C THR A 98 6.03 8.64 -4.45
N GLN A 99 4.88 9.22 -4.09
CA GLN A 99 4.58 10.67 -4.21
C GLN A 99 5.65 11.54 -3.54
N PHE A 100 6.14 11.14 -2.37
CA PHE A 100 7.22 11.84 -1.70
C PHE A 100 8.50 11.85 -2.53
N ALA A 101 8.92 10.69 -3.04
CA ALA A 101 10.07 10.59 -3.94
C ALA A 101 9.87 11.42 -5.22
N GLN A 102 8.64 11.50 -5.75
CA GLN A 102 8.29 12.34 -6.89
C GLN A 102 8.54 13.82 -6.59
N ALA A 103 8.01 14.31 -5.48
CA ALA A 103 8.13 15.71 -5.10
C ALA A 103 9.58 16.12 -4.82
N GLN A 104 10.45 15.20 -4.39
CA GLN A 104 11.88 15.46 -4.26
C GLN A 104 12.57 15.48 -5.64
N TYR A 105 12.25 14.51 -6.50
CA TYR A 105 12.79 14.45 -7.86
C TYR A 105 12.48 15.73 -8.64
N GLU A 106 11.23 16.18 -8.68
CA GLU A 106 10.82 17.39 -9.39
C GLU A 106 11.54 18.65 -8.86
N ARG A 107 11.64 18.80 -7.54
CA ARG A 107 12.35 19.93 -6.90
C ARG A 107 13.82 20.04 -7.29
N HIS A 108 14.47 18.91 -7.53
CA HIS A 108 15.89 18.88 -7.89
C HIS A 108 16.10 18.93 -9.41
N ASN A 109 15.29 18.22 -10.19
CA ASN A 109 15.41 18.15 -11.64
C ASN A 109 15.22 19.54 -12.30
N ALA A 110 14.21 20.29 -11.88
CA ALA A 110 13.97 21.64 -12.43
C ALA A 110 15.14 22.60 -12.15
N ARG A 111 15.76 22.48 -10.97
CA ARG A 111 16.90 23.32 -10.58
C ARG A 111 18.17 22.95 -11.36
N VAL A 112 18.38 21.66 -11.59
CA VAL A 112 19.50 21.15 -12.40
C VAL A 112 19.32 21.52 -13.87
N GLN A 113 18.11 21.42 -14.42
CA GLN A 113 17.82 21.88 -15.78
C GLN A 113 18.09 23.36 -15.95
N ALA A 114 17.57 24.21 -15.05
CA ALA A 114 17.81 25.65 -15.09
C ALA A 114 19.30 25.99 -15.00
N PHE A 115 20.06 25.28 -14.16
CA PHE A 115 21.50 25.46 -14.06
C PHE A 115 22.24 25.05 -15.34
N VAL A 116 21.88 23.91 -15.96
CA VAL A 116 22.49 23.47 -17.21
C VAL A 116 22.14 24.40 -18.38
N GLU A 117 20.93 24.95 -18.42
CA GLU A 117 20.55 25.96 -19.41
C GLU A 117 21.33 27.27 -19.22
N GLU A 118 21.50 27.73 -17.99
CA GLU A 118 22.27 28.94 -17.69
C GLU A 118 23.76 28.75 -17.99
N ALA A 119 24.32 27.58 -17.63
CA ALA A 119 25.68 27.21 -17.98
C ALA A 119 25.87 27.15 -19.50
N ALA A 120 24.90 26.62 -20.25
CA ALA A 120 24.96 26.54 -21.70
C ALA A 120 24.96 27.91 -22.40
N LYS A 121 24.26 28.90 -21.85
CA LYS A 121 24.24 30.28 -22.38
C LYS A 121 25.58 31.01 -22.18
N ASN A 122 26.29 30.68 -21.11
CA ASN A 122 27.53 31.36 -20.71
C ASN A 122 28.79 30.51 -20.97
N ALA A 123 28.67 29.37 -21.67
CA ALA A 123 29.77 28.44 -21.83
C ALA A 123 30.81 28.92 -22.85
N PRO A 124 32.13 28.76 -22.58
CA PRO A 124 33.17 28.99 -23.56
C PRO A 124 33.04 28.07 -24.77
N ALA A 125 33.49 28.53 -25.95
CA ALA A 125 33.57 27.72 -27.16
C ALA A 125 34.33 26.40 -26.89
N GLY A 126 33.77 25.27 -27.33
CA GLY A 126 34.32 23.92 -27.08
C GLY A 126 33.63 23.13 -25.96
N SER A 127 32.65 23.71 -25.27
CA SER A 127 31.90 23.07 -24.17
C SER A 127 30.66 22.28 -24.63
N GLU A 128 30.37 22.25 -25.93
CA GLU A 128 29.12 21.76 -26.52
C GLU A 128 28.91 20.27 -26.24
N ALA A 129 29.98 19.47 -26.28
CA ALA A 129 29.94 18.04 -25.99
C ALA A 129 29.60 17.74 -24.52
N ALA A 130 30.14 18.53 -23.59
CA ALA A 130 29.84 18.38 -22.16
C ALA A 130 28.39 18.77 -21.85
N ILE A 131 27.90 19.89 -22.40
CA ILE A 131 26.49 20.31 -22.26
C ILE A 131 25.54 19.26 -22.85
N ALA A 132 25.87 18.70 -24.02
CA ALA A 132 25.09 17.64 -24.64
C ALA A 132 25.03 16.38 -23.75
N ALA A 133 26.16 15.98 -23.15
CA ALA A 133 26.20 14.87 -22.21
C ALA A 133 25.33 15.12 -20.97
N TRP A 134 25.37 16.32 -20.40
CA TRP A 134 24.51 16.71 -19.26
C TRP A 134 23.02 16.69 -19.60
N LYS A 135 22.63 17.27 -20.74
CA LYS A 135 21.24 17.21 -21.22
C LYS A 135 20.76 15.77 -21.44
N SER A 136 21.62 14.93 -22.01
CA SER A 136 21.35 13.51 -22.20
C SER A 136 21.15 12.78 -20.86
N ALA A 137 22.01 13.03 -19.87
CA ALA A 137 21.88 12.45 -18.53
C ALA A 137 20.58 12.87 -17.83
N ILE A 138 20.18 14.14 -17.95
CA ILE A 138 18.89 14.65 -17.43
C ILE A 138 17.70 13.93 -18.10
N SER A 139 17.75 13.81 -19.42
CA SER A 139 16.70 13.13 -20.21
C SER A 139 16.59 11.65 -19.86
N ALA A 140 17.72 10.95 -19.76
CA ALA A 140 17.79 9.54 -19.36
C ALA A 140 17.23 9.33 -17.95
N THR A 141 17.58 10.23 -17.01
CA THR A 141 17.04 10.18 -15.63
C THR A 141 15.53 10.42 -15.61
N SER A 142 15.03 11.37 -16.39
CA SER A 142 13.59 11.65 -16.51
C SER A 142 12.83 10.44 -17.08
N THR A 143 13.39 9.80 -18.10
CA THR A 143 12.83 8.59 -18.72
C THR A 143 12.81 7.41 -17.75
N LEU A 144 13.91 7.18 -17.01
CA LEU A 144 13.99 6.14 -15.99
C LEU A 144 12.92 6.34 -14.92
N TYR A 145 12.75 7.59 -14.48
CA TYR A 145 11.78 7.97 -13.47
C TYR A 145 10.33 7.71 -13.92
N GLU A 146 9.95 8.16 -15.13
CA GLU A 146 8.63 7.87 -15.71
C GLU A 146 8.38 6.37 -15.86
N THR A 147 9.41 5.61 -16.24
CA THR A 147 9.35 4.16 -16.37
C THR A 147 9.08 3.50 -15.02
N LEU A 148 9.84 3.85 -13.99
CA LEU A 148 9.65 3.34 -12.63
C LEU A 148 8.24 3.66 -12.09
N GLN A 149 7.75 4.87 -12.33
CA GLN A 149 6.40 5.26 -11.95
C GLN A 149 5.33 4.42 -12.65
N LYS A 150 5.42 4.27 -13.97
CA LYS A 150 4.47 3.46 -14.75
C LYS A 150 4.51 1.99 -14.35
N THR A 151 5.69 1.40 -14.21
CA THR A 151 5.85 0.01 -13.79
C THR A 151 5.34 -0.21 -12.37
N GLY A 152 5.60 0.73 -11.45
CA GLY A 152 5.05 0.70 -10.09
C GLY A 152 3.52 0.73 -10.08
N GLN A 153 2.90 1.65 -10.83
CA GLN A 153 1.45 1.72 -10.97
C GLN A 153 0.85 0.44 -11.57
N GLN A 154 1.48 -0.13 -12.60
CA GLN A 154 1.04 -1.39 -13.19
C GLN A 154 1.14 -2.56 -12.20
N ALA A 155 2.21 -2.62 -11.40
CA ALA A 155 2.36 -3.65 -10.37
C ALA A 155 1.27 -3.56 -9.29
N VAL A 156 0.92 -2.34 -8.85
CA VAL A 156 -0.18 -2.12 -7.90
C VAL A 156 -1.52 -2.54 -8.50
N GLN A 157 -1.83 -2.11 -9.73
CA GLN A 157 -3.07 -2.49 -10.41
C GLN A 157 -3.19 -4.00 -10.63
N ALA A 158 -2.07 -4.67 -10.96
CA ALA A 158 -2.04 -6.13 -11.08
C ALA A 158 -2.29 -6.82 -9.74
N ALA A 159 -1.70 -6.32 -8.64
CA ALA A 159 -1.94 -6.83 -7.29
C ALA A 159 -3.41 -6.63 -6.86
N GLU A 160 -3.98 -5.45 -7.10
CA GLU A 160 -5.40 -5.13 -6.84
C GLU A 160 -6.35 -6.05 -7.62
N SER A 161 -6.08 -6.25 -8.92
CA SER A 161 -6.86 -7.14 -9.78
C SER A 161 -6.81 -8.59 -9.29
N ASN A 162 -5.62 -9.09 -8.94
CA ASN A 162 -5.45 -10.44 -8.41
C ASN A 162 -6.19 -10.60 -7.07
N PHE A 163 -6.08 -9.62 -6.17
CA PHE A 163 -6.78 -9.63 -4.90
C PHE A 163 -8.31 -9.63 -5.10
N ASN A 164 -8.83 -8.81 -6.01
CA ASN A 164 -10.24 -8.79 -6.38
C ASN A 164 -10.74 -10.13 -6.93
N SER A 165 -9.95 -10.78 -7.79
CA SER A 165 -10.30 -12.07 -8.37
C SER A 165 -10.36 -13.19 -7.32
N VAL A 166 -9.37 -13.23 -6.41
CA VAL A 166 -9.34 -14.19 -5.29
C VAL A 166 -10.53 -13.95 -4.36
N THR A 167 -10.81 -12.68 -4.02
CA THR A 167 -11.96 -12.27 -3.21
C THR A 167 -13.28 -12.72 -3.84
N ALA A 168 -13.48 -12.48 -5.14
CA ALA A 168 -14.68 -12.86 -5.86
C ALA A 168 -14.84 -14.40 -5.93
N THR A 169 -13.75 -15.13 -6.06
CA THR A 169 -13.74 -16.61 -6.07
C THR A 169 -14.08 -17.17 -4.69
N ALA A 170 -13.49 -16.64 -3.63
CA ALA A 170 -13.78 -17.01 -2.26
C ALA A 170 -15.25 -16.72 -1.88
N SER A 171 -15.77 -15.54 -2.27
CA SER A 171 -17.18 -15.18 -2.04
C SER A 171 -18.14 -16.11 -2.81
N LYS A 172 -17.83 -16.47 -4.06
CA LYS A 172 -18.62 -17.45 -4.83
C LYS A 172 -18.59 -18.85 -4.20
N ALA A 173 -17.45 -19.27 -3.65
CA ALA A 173 -17.32 -20.56 -2.97
C ALA A 173 -18.12 -20.59 -1.65
N ALA A 174 -18.06 -19.51 -0.86
CA ALA A 174 -18.85 -19.35 0.36
C ALA A 174 -20.36 -19.40 0.06
N ARG A 175 -20.83 -18.65 -0.94
CA ARG A 175 -22.24 -18.67 -1.38
C ARG A 175 -22.69 -20.04 -1.90
N ARG A 176 -21.81 -20.80 -2.55
CA ARG A 176 -22.12 -22.18 -2.97
C ARG A 176 -22.24 -23.13 -1.78
N ALA A 177 -21.43 -22.95 -0.73
CA ALA A 177 -21.51 -23.75 0.49
C ALA A 177 -22.80 -23.49 1.27
N GLU A 178 -23.31 -22.25 1.26
CA GLU A 178 -24.61 -21.88 1.86
C GLU A 178 -25.83 -22.40 1.08
N GLN A 179 -25.67 -22.68 -0.22
CA GLN A 179 -26.76 -23.13 -1.10
C GLN A 179 -26.88 -24.66 -1.21
N VAL A 180 -26.01 -25.46 -0.57
CA VAL A 180 -26.18 -26.93 -0.55
C VAL A 180 -27.32 -27.26 0.41
N PRO A 181 -28.49 -27.72 -0.07
CA PRO A 181 -29.56 -28.14 0.82
C PRO A 181 -29.14 -29.43 1.50
N VAL A 182 -29.47 -29.58 2.79
CA VAL A 182 -29.46 -30.86 3.51
C VAL A 182 -30.51 -31.77 2.85
N ALA A 183 -30.14 -32.41 1.74
CA ALA A 183 -31.00 -33.34 1.01
C ALA A 183 -30.21 -34.61 0.68
N ALA A 184 -29.76 -35.30 1.72
CA ALA A 184 -29.26 -36.68 1.62
C ALA A 184 -29.44 -37.39 2.96
N GLY A 185 -30.68 -37.68 3.34
CA GLY A 185 -30.97 -38.36 4.59
C GLY A 185 -32.44 -38.71 4.81
N ALA A 186 -33.13 -39.24 3.80
CA ALA A 186 -34.43 -39.90 4.01
C ALA A 186 -34.76 -40.82 2.82
N LYS A 187 -34.27 -42.07 2.89
CA LYS A 187 -34.96 -43.24 2.30
C LYS A 187 -34.73 -44.41 3.24
N GLY A 188 -35.61 -44.52 4.23
CA GLY A 188 -36.03 -45.81 4.81
C GLY A 188 -37.23 -46.33 4.03
#